data_AF-A0A922LB85-F1
#
_entry.id   AF-A0A922LB85-F1
#
_cell.length_a   1.000
_cell.length_b   1.000
_cell.length_c   1.000
_cell.angle_alpha   90.00
_cell.angle_beta   90.00
_cell.angle_gamma   90.00
#
_symmetry.space_group_name_H-M   'P 1'
#
loop_
_entity.id
_entity.type
_entity.pdbx_description
1 polymer ?
#
loop_
_entity_poly.entity_id
_entity_poly.type
_entity_poly.pdbx_seq_one_letter_code
_entity_poly.pdbx_strand_id
1 'polypeptide(L)'
;MLVIVIDSIQAANNKRFQSSSLRRDQDFENIGGRKRNVFGANNLENRLEANFVAAIVYVGPCCDYKDVALSNQLKVHCTATVISPNYILTTAVCLVQHIAKNPSHFYVIFDLNPLEKWRNFAVNNNGNFLARRIINHKVHGKYTTTDPYKYNLALIQLDKPINLTTPIVAETPLPYISHYRPYCKEYSEVDYTDVYMNHCFFYGYGPNRYDNTTHRTGILKRFHLPLLNSRYCRYFDATFDLKSNLCAGHKRVTNKDEKFKGFIGGDFGGPLVCTVINVRNFKDVSKRLVVGIASMSALVTLPDHSLRLFDYFSSTRFFRDWIEDLSDRNRL
;
A
#
# COMPACT_ATOMS: atom_id res chain seq x y z
N MET A 1 15.09 -4.23 23.76
CA MET A 1 14.41 -3.34 22.79
C MET A 1 13.06 -3.97 22.49
N LEU A 2 11.97 -3.22 22.65
CA LEU A 2 10.62 -3.71 22.37
C LEU A 2 10.21 -3.23 20.98
N VAL A 3 9.82 -4.17 20.12
CA VAL A 3 9.26 -3.88 18.80
C VAL A 3 7.76 -4.15 18.87
N ILE A 4 6.95 -3.12 18.66
CA ILE A 4 5.50 -3.21 18.57
C ILE A 4 5.16 -3.16 17.08
N VAL A 5 4.72 -4.29 16.53
CA VAL A 5 4.23 -4.31 15.15
C VAL A 5 2.89 -3.61 15.08
N ILE A 6 2.78 -2.60 14.23
CA ILE A 6 1.53 -1.94 13.89
C ILE A 6 0.89 -2.72 12.74
N ASP A 7 0.11 -3.73 13.13
CA ASP A 7 -0.78 -4.41 12.21
C ASP A 7 -2.23 -4.17 12.65
N SER A 8 -3.07 -3.71 11.73
CA SER A 8 -4.52 -3.65 11.95
C SER A 8 -5.26 -4.80 11.27
N ILE A 9 -4.55 -5.83 10.82
CA ILE A 9 -5.13 -7.02 10.22
C ILE A 9 -5.27 -8.09 11.29
N GLN A 10 -6.52 -8.48 11.53
CA GLN A 10 -6.89 -9.45 12.55
C GLN A 10 -6.26 -10.82 12.29
N ALA A 11 -5.62 -11.37 13.32
CA ALA A 11 -5.57 -12.81 13.51
C ALA A 11 -6.94 -13.28 14.04
N ALA A 12 -7.68 -14.06 13.26
CA ALA A 12 -8.90 -14.72 13.72
C ALA A 12 -8.83 -16.23 13.43
N ASN A 13 -8.63 -17.04 14.48
CA ASN A 13 -9.55 -18.09 14.91
C ASN A 13 -8.94 -18.93 16.04
N ASN A 14 -9.28 -18.61 17.29
CA ASN A 14 -9.48 -19.63 18.33
C ASN A 14 -10.59 -19.16 19.28
N LYS A 15 -11.77 -19.80 19.18
CA LYS A 15 -13.07 -19.37 19.74
C LYS A 15 -13.21 -19.52 21.28
N ARG A 16 -12.14 -19.40 22.07
CA ARG A 16 -12.23 -19.44 23.54
C ARG A 16 -11.52 -18.32 24.30
N PHE A 17 -10.96 -17.33 23.61
CA PHE A 17 -10.50 -16.09 24.25
C PHE A 17 -11.12 -14.90 23.53
N GLN A 18 -11.83 -14.05 24.27
CA GLN A 18 -12.31 -12.77 23.78
C GLN A 18 -11.14 -11.95 23.20
N SER A 19 -11.23 -11.71 21.88
CA SER A 19 -10.60 -10.66 21.07
C SER A 19 -9.19 -10.16 21.46
N SER A 20 -8.16 -10.82 20.93
CA SER A 20 -6.79 -10.29 20.88
C SER A 20 -6.59 -9.16 19.85
N SER A 21 -7.56 -8.94 18.94
CA SER A 21 -7.60 -7.81 18.00
C SER A 21 -8.01 -6.51 18.67
N LEU A 22 -9.06 -6.53 19.51
CA LEU A 22 -9.43 -5.40 20.37
C LEU A 22 -8.29 -5.02 21.31
N ARG A 23 -7.55 -5.99 21.87
CA ARG A 23 -6.40 -5.70 22.75
C ARG A 23 -5.24 -5.02 22.03
N ARG A 24 -4.85 -5.46 20.82
CA ARG A 24 -3.75 -4.82 20.07
C ARG A 24 -4.13 -3.46 19.49
N ASP A 25 -5.38 -3.26 19.10
CA ASP A 25 -5.91 -1.93 18.75
C ASP A 25 -6.02 -1.01 19.99
N GLN A 26 -6.29 -1.57 21.18
CA GLN A 26 -6.25 -0.85 22.47
C GLN A 26 -4.82 -0.54 22.93
N ASP A 27 -3.83 -1.37 22.59
CA ASP A 27 -2.42 -1.11 22.90
C ASP A 27 -1.94 0.20 22.23
N PHE A 28 -2.49 0.55 21.05
CA PHE A 28 -2.27 1.88 20.42
C PHE A 28 -3.01 3.03 21.12
N GLU A 29 -4.19 2.79 21.70
CA GLU A 29 -4.90 3.80 22.49
C GLU A 29 -4.21 4.09 23.83
N ASN A 30 -3.45 3.12 24.36
CA ASN A 30 -2.85 3.18 25.69
C ASN A 30 -1.34 3.44 25.74
N ILE A 31 -0.67 3.77 24.63
CA ILE A 31 0.75 4.20 24.65
C ILE A 31 0.89 5.57 25.35
N GLY A 32 0.93 5.55 26.69
CA GLY A 32 0.99 6.73 27.55
C GLY A 32 -0.37 7.39 27.84
N GLY A 33 -1.48 6.67 27.74
CA GLY A 33 -2.82 7.16 28.11
C GLY A 33 -3.40 8.27 27.21
N ARG A 34 -2.79 8.54 26.04
CA ARG A 34 -3.26 9.54 25.07
C ARG A 34 -3.45 8.91 23.69
N LYS A 35 -4.64 9.09 23.12
CA LYS A 35 -5.01 8.68 21.76
C LYS A 35 -4.16 9.44 20.72
N ARG A 36 -3.29 8.75 19.97
CA ARG A 36 -2.39 9.39 18.98
C ARG A 36 -2.89 9.22 17.54
N ASN A 37 -2.75 10.28 16.76
CA ASN A 37 -2.94 10.31 15.31
C ASN A 37 -1.69 9.71 14.64
N VAL A 38 -1.83 8.56 13.96
CA VAL A 38 -0.74 7.90 13.24
C VAL A 38 -0.61 8.41 11.79
N PHE A 39 -1.57 9.24 11.33
CA PHE A 39 -1.63 9.67 9.94
C PHE A 39 -1.56 11.20 9.80
N GLY A 40 -0.33 11.73 9.69
CA GLY A 40 -0.07 13.14 9.36
C GLY A 40 0.01 13.42 7.86
N ALA A 41 -0.82 12.77 7.04
CA ALA A 41 -0.79 12.90 5.58
C ALA A 41 -1.75 13.95 5.04
N ASN A 42 -1.45 14.45 3.85
CA ASN A 42 -2.26 15.43 3.15
C ASN A 42 -3.23 14.73 2.20
N ASN A 43 -4.47 15.23 2.13
CA ASN A 43 -5.42 14.81 1.10
C ASN A 43 -4.85 15.13 -0.28
N LEU A 44 -5.02 14.21 -1.23
CA LEU A 44 -4.61 14.43 -2.60
C LEU A 44 -5.73 15.10 -3.39
N GLU A 45 -5.48 16.29 -3.91
CA GLU A 45 -6.46 17.03 -4.72
C GLU A 45 -6.28 16.77 -6.22
N ASN A 46 -5.03 16.59 -6.68
CA ASN A 46 -4.73 16.34 -8.07
C ASN A 46 -4.65 14.84 -8.37
N ARG A 47 -5.69 14.32 -9.03
CA ARG A 47 -5.77 12.91 -9.43
C ARG A 47 -4.62 12.45 -10.32
N LEU A 48 -4.13 13.32 -11.21
CA LEU A 48 -3.08 12.95 -12.17
C LEU A 48 -1.77 12.56 -11.49
N GLU A 49 -1.55 13.02 -10.26
CA GLU A 49 -0.35 12.70 -9.49
C GLU A 49 -0.30 11.22 -9.07
N ALA A 50 -1.46 10.58 -8.90
CA ALA A 50 -1.60 9.23 -8.37
C ALA A 50 -2.63 8.40 -9.17
N ASN A 51 -2.74 8.66 -10.48
CA ASN A 51 -3.67 7.95 -11.36
C ASN A 51 -3.33 6.46 -11.51
N PHE A 52 -2.20 6.02 -10.98
CA PHE A 52 -1.81 4.62 -10.91
C PHE A 52 -2.19 3.92 -9.59
N VAL A 53 -2.79 4.64 -8.64
CA VAL A 53 -3.23 4.11 -7.36
C VAL A 53 -4.69 3.68 -7.44
N ALA A 54 -5.02 2.55 -6.84
CA ALA A 54 -6.37 2.01 -6.77
C ALA A 54 -6.73 1.59 -5.35
N ALA A 55 -8.02 1.62 -5.02
CA ALA A 55 -8.55 1.11 -3.76
C ALA A 55 -9.18 -0.27 -3.98
N ILE A 56 -8.85 -1.23 -3.14
CA ILE A 56 -9.58 -2.48 -3.01
C ILE A 56 -10.65 -2.27 -1.95
N VAL A 57 -11.91 -2.22 -2.35
CA VAL A 57 -13.04 -1.86 -1.49
C VAL A 57 -13.87 -3.09 -1.19
N TYR A 58 -14.17 -3.30 0.09
CA TYR A 58 -15.17 -4.27 0.50
C TYR A 58 -16.56 -3.68 0.31
N VAL A 59 -17.37 -4.33 -0.51
CA VAL A 59 -18.70 -3.85 -0.90
C VAL A 59 -19.83 -4.76 -0.40
N GLY A 60 -19.50 -5.91 0.19
CA GLY A 60 -20.48 -6.88 0.68
C GLY A 60 -20.84 -7.99 -0.31
N PRO A 61 -21.68 -8.94 0.12
CA PRO A 61 -22.23 -9.97 -0.77
C PRO A 61 -23.08 -9.34 -1.89
N CYS A 62 -23.16 -10.02 -3.04
CA CYS A 62 -23.63 -9.45 -4.30
C CYS A 62 -25.08 -8.94 -4.35
N CYS A 63 -25.87 -9.23 -3.32
CA CYS A 63 -27.28 -8.84 -3.22
C CYS A 63 -27.51 -7.64 -2.29
N ASP A 64 -26.54 -7.27 -1.45
CA ASP A 64 -26.72 -6.31 -0.35
C ASP A 64 -25.89 -5.04 -0.54
N TYR A 65 -25.46 -4.72 -1.78
CA TYR A 65 -24.58 -3.59 -2.04
C TYR A 65 -25.17 -2.25 -1.57
N LYS A 66 -26.50 -2.08 -1.60
CA LYS A 66 -27.19 -0.89 -1.10
C LYS A 66 -27.09 -0.76 0.41
N ASP A 67 -27.38 -1.85 1.13
CA ASP A 67 -27.34 -1.89 2.58
C ASP A 67 -25.90 -1.68 3.08
N VAL A 68 -24.94 -2.35 2.43
CA VAL A 68 -23.53 -2.18 2.76
C VAL A 68 -23.06 -0.75 2.46
N ALA A 69 -23.46 -0.16 1.34
CA ALA A 69 -23.12 1.22 0.98
C ALA A 69 -23.61 2.25 2.01
N LEU A 70 -24.80 2.04 2.58
CA LEU A 70 -25.37 2.90 3.62
C LEU A 70 -24.86 2.57 5.03
N SER A 71 -24.20 1.43 5.21
CA SER A 71 -23.64 0.99 6.50
C SER A 71 -22.20 1.43 6.73
N ASN A 72 -21.71 1.23 7.96
CA ASN A 72 -20.30 1.37 8.32
C ASN A 72 -19.43 0.17 7.86
N GLN A 73 -20.00 -0.81 7.14
CA GLN A 73 -19.24 -1.96 6.64
C GLN A 73 -18.49 -1.63 5.33
N LEU A 74 -18.98 -0.66 4.54
CA LEU A 74 -18.28 -0.18 3.36
C LEU A 74 -16.96 0.49 3.77
N LYS A 75 -15.83 -0.09 3.35
CA LYS A 75 -14.49 0.40 3.69
C LYS A 75 -13.48 0.06 2.61
N VAL A 76 -12.41 0.85 2.56
CA VAL A 76 -11.22 0.46 1.82
C VAL A 76 -10.53 -0.65 2.59
N HIS A 77 -10.40 -1.81 1.97
CA HIS A 77 -9.74 -2.98 2.55
C HIS A 77 -8.23 -2.83 2.44
N CYS A 78 -7.75 -2.49 1.24
CA CYS A 78 -6.34 -2.26 0.94
C CYS A 78 -6.18 -1.26 -0.20
N THR A 79 -4.96 -0.76 -0.35
CA THR A 79 -4.53 0.01 -1.52
C THR A 79 -3.86 -0.94 -2.52
N ALA A 80 -3.84 -0.55 -3.79
CA ALA A 80 -3.20 -1.28 -4.85
C ALA A 80 -2.60 -0.34 -5.89
N THR A 81 -1.75 -0.90 -6.74
CA THR A 81 -0.96 -0.19 -7.74
C THR A 81 -1.20 -0.78 -9.12
N VAL A 82 -1.46 0.04 -10.13
CA VAL A 82 -1.66 -0.40 -11.52
C VAL A 82 -0.32 -0.74 -12.15
N ILE A 83 -0.17 -1.98 -12.59
CA ILE A 83 1.06 -2.46 -13.25
C ILE A 83 0.84 -2.91 -14.69
N SER A 84 -0.42 -3.07 -15.12
CA SER A 84 -0.80 -3.33 -16.51
C SER A 84 -2.32 -3.13 -16.66
N PRO A 85 -2.88 -3.16 -17.89
CA PRO A 85 -4.33 -3.05 -18.09
C PRO A 85 -5.16 -4.07 -17.31
N ASN A 86 -4.66 -5.29 -17.14
CA ASN A 86 -5.40 -6.41 -16.55
C ASN A 86 -4.97 -6.76 -15.13
N TYR A 87 -3.88 -6.17 -14.62
CA TYR A 87 -3.31 -6.53 -13.33
C TYR A 87 -3.02 -5.32 -12.45
N ILE A 88 -3.32 -5.50 -11.18
CA ILE A 88 -2.86 -4.60 -10.11
C ILE A 88 -1.99 -5.39 -9.12
N LEU A 89 -1.07 -4.67 -8.49
CA LEU A 89 -0.16 -5.15 -7.47
C LEU A 89 -0.64 -4.69 -6.09
N THR A 90 -0.61 -5.58 -5.11
CA THR A 90 -0.92 -5.31 -3.70
C THR A 90 -0.11 -6.27 -2.82
N THR A 91 -0.40 -6.34 -1.52
CA THR A 91 0.24 -7.30 -0.62
C THR A 91 -0.53 -8.62 -0.51
N ALA A 92 0.18 -9.69 -0.16
CA ALA A 92 -0.43 -11.00 0.06
C ALA A 92 -1.38 -11.00 1.27
N VAL A 93 -1.05 -10.25 2.32
CA VAL A 93 -1.88 -10.12 3.53
C VAL A 93 -3.27 -9.55 3.21
N CYS A 94 -3.37 -8.65 2.22
CA CYS A 94 -4.66 -8.14 1.74
C CYS A 94 -5.56 -9.25 1.18
N LEU A 95 -4.97 -10.27 0.57
CA LEU A 95 -5.70 -11.31 -0.14
C LEU A 95 -6.07 -12.52 0.72
N VAL A 96 -5.06 -13.11 1.36
CA VAL A 96 -5.13 -14.48 1.90
C VAL A 96 -6.25 -14.66 2.93
N GLN A 97 -6.56 -13.61 3.69
CA GLN A 97 -7.54 -13.70 4.76
C GLN A 97 -8.99 -13.52 4.28
N HIS A 98 -9.21 -12.66 3.27
CA HIS A 98 -10.54 -12.17 2.92
C HIS A 98 -10.89 -12.34 1.45
N ILE A 99 -10.12 -11.72 0.56
CA ILE A 99 -10.42 -11.67 -0.89
C ILE A 99 -10.34 -13.07 -1.49
N ALA A 100 -9.37 -13.88 -1.08
CA ALA A 100 -9.21 -15.25 -1.58
C ALA A 100 -10.44 -16.13 -1.31
N LYS A 101 -11.17 -15.86 -0.22
CA LYS A 101 -12.36 -16.64 0.16
C LYS A 101 -13.63 -16.15 -0.54
N ASN A 102 -13.76 -14.84 -0.74
CA ASN A 102 -14.98 -14.22 -1.29
C ASN A 102 -14.61 -13.06 -2.23
N PRO A 103 -14.02 -13.34 -3.41
CA PRO A 103 -13.55 -12.27 -4.31
C PRO A 103 -14.70 -11.39 -4.83
N SER A 104 -15.91 -11.93 -4.94
CA SER A 104 -17.12 -11.20 -5.34
C SER A 104 -17.56 -10.10 -4.37
N HIS A 105 -17.03 -10.11 -3.13
CA HIS A 105 -17.32 -9.08 -2.13
C HIS A 105 -16.43 -7.84 -2.26
N PHE A 106 -15.52 -7.84 -3.23
CA PHE A 106 -14.52 -6.80 -3.40
C PHE A 106 -14.51 -6.25 -4.81
N TYR A 107 -14.32 -4.93 -4.91
CA TYR A 107 -14.09 -4.23 -6.16
C TYR A 107 -12.79 -3.44 -6.09
N VAL A 108 -12.14 -3.33 -7.23
CA VAL A 108 -11.03 -2.41 -7.43
C VAL A 108 -11.61 -1.12 -7.99
N ILE A 109 -11.43 -0.02 -7.26
CA ILE A 109 -11.94 1.30 -7.62
C ILE A 109 -10.76 2.24 -7.87
N PHE A 110 -10.76 2.88 -9.04
CA PHE A 110 -9.75 3.85 -9.43
C PHE A 110 -10.34 5.24 -9.24
N ASP A 111 -10.20 5.81 -8.03
CA ASP A 111 -10.69 7.16 -7.73
C ASP A 111 -9.98 7.76 -6.51
N LEU A 112 -10.04 9.08 -6.35
CA LEU A 112 -9.57 9.73 -5.13
C LEU A 112 -10.51 9.45 -3.95
N ASN A 113 -11.81 9.32 -4.19
CA ASN A 113 -12.84 9.12 -3.16
C ASN A 113 -13.64 7.82 -3.42
N PRO A 114 -13.00 6.65 -3.39
CA PRO A 114 -13.59 5.38 -3.82
C PRO A 114 -14.89 5.03 -3.08
N LEU A 115 -15.00 5.31 -1.78
CA LEU A 115 -16.20 4.96 -1.01
C LEU A 115 -17.37 5.87 -1.36
N GLU A 116 -17.11 7.17 -1.55
CA GLU A 116 -18.14 8.11 -1.99
C GLU A 116 -18.70 7.74 -3.37
N LYS A 117 -17.80 7.42 -4.33
CA LYS A 117 -18.20 6.95 -5.66
C LYS A 117 -19.03 5.68 -5.60
N TRP A 118 -18.62 4.71 -4.79
CA TRP A 118 -19.38 3.48 -4.61
C TRP A 118 -20.77 3.72 -4.02
N ARG A 119 -20.90 4.57 -2.99
CA ARG A 119 -22.20 4.91 -2.41
C ARG A 119 -23.14 5.54 -3.43
N ASN A 120 -22.65 6.51 -4.18
CA ASN A 120 -23.45 7.19 -5.19
C ASN A 120 -23.92 6.22 -6.28
N PHE A 121 -23.06 5.28 -6.68
CA PHE A 121 -23.44 4.22 -7.60
C PHE A 121 -24.48 3.28 -7.02
N ALA A 122 -24.27 2.76 -5.81
CA ALA A 122 -25.17 1.80 -5.19
C ALA A 122 -26.57 2.38 -4.94
N VAL A 123 -26.65 3.64 -4.49
CA VAL A 123 -27.92 4.30 -4.12
C VAL A 123 -28.63 4.86 -5.35
N ASN A 124 -27.92 5.64 -6.17
CA ASN A 124 -28.54 6.43 -7.24
C ASN A 124 -28.41 5.78 -8.62
N ASN A 125 -27.77 4.61 -8.73
CA ASN A 125 -27.35 4.01 -10.00
C ASN A 125 -26.54 4.99 -10.89
N ASN A 126 -25.90 5.99 -10.25
CA ASN A 126 -25.10 7.00 -10.93
C ASN A 126 -23.63 6.59 -10.85
N GLY A 127 -23.13 6.05 -11.96
CA GLY A 127 -21.95 5.19 -11.99
C GLY A 127 -20.78 5.69 -12.81
N ASN A 128 -20.62 6.99 -13.05
CA ASN A 128 -19.46 7.50 -13.79
C ASN A 128 -18.19 7.45 -12.94
N PHE A 129 -17.69 6.25 -12.71
CA PHE A 129 -16.38 5.98 -12.11
C PHE A 129 -15.85 4.63 -12.62
N LEU A 130 -14.54 4.48 -12.56
CA LEU A 130 -13.90 3.26 -13.03
C LEU A 130 -13.81 2.26 -11.87
N ALA A 131 -14.51 1.12 -12.02
CA ALA A 131 -14.40 -0.02 -11.15
C ALA A 131 -14.20 -1.33 -11.93
N ARG A 132 -13.56 -2.30 -11.29
CA ARG A 132 -13.31 -3.63 -11.84
C ARG A 132 -13.56 -4.70 -10.79
N ARG A 133 -14.06 -5.85 -11.24
CA ARG A 133 -14.20 -7.04 -10.39
C ARG A 133 -12.88 -7.80 -10.35
N ILE A 134 -12.67 -8.50 -9.24
CA ILE A 134 -11.54 -9.42 -9.05
C ILE A 134 -11.95 -10.79 -9.57
N ILE A 135 -11.32 -11.27 -10.65
CA ILE A 135 -11.61 -12.60 -11.22
C ILE A 135 -10.61 -13.66 -10.78
N ASN A 136 -9.39 -13.25 -10.51
CA ASN A 136 -8.33 -14.15 -10.09
C ASN A 136 -7.31 -13.39 -9.25
N HIS A 137 -6.50 -14.14 -8.53
CA HIS A 137 -5.41 -13.59 -7.76
C HIS A 137 -4.24 -14.56 -7.66
N LYS A 138 -3.04 -14.03 -7.47
CA LYS A 138 -1.83 -14.81 -7.28
C LYS A 138 -0.99 -14.22 -6.16
N VAL A 139 -0.81 -15.01 -5.11
CA VAL A 139 0.09 -14.70 -4.01
C VAL A 139 1.48 -15.23 -4.35
N HIS A 140 2.53 -14.51 -3.95
CA HIS A 140 3.90 -14.99 -4.13
C HIS A 140 4.09 -16.35 -3.44
N GLY A 141 4.62 -17.36 -4.14
CA GLY A 141 4.62 -18.76 -3.67
C GLY A 141 5.46 -19.03 -2.40
N LYS A 142 6.35 -18.11 -2.04
CA LYS A 142 7.14 -18.15 -0.79
C LYS A 142 6.50 -17.39 0.38
N TYR A 143 5.34 -16.77 0.17
CA TYR A 143 4.60 -16.10 1.25
C TYR A 143 4.11 -17.13 2.27
N THR A 144 4.22 -16.80 3.55
CA THR A 144 3.67 -17.62 4.64
C THR A 144 2.94 -16.72 5.63
N THR A 145 1.92 -17.25 6.29
CA THR A 145 1.21 -16.51 7.35
C THR A 145 2.00 -16.45 8.66
N THR A 146 3.01 -17.31 8.83
CA THR A 146 3.91 -17.33 9.99
C THR A 146 4.94 -16.21 9.96
N ASP A 147 5.34 -15.78 8.76
CA ASP A 147 6.19 -14.62 8.52
C ASP A 147 5.51 -13.75 7.46
N PRO A 148 4.44 -13.02 7.84
CA PRO A 148 3.56 -12.33 6.91
C PRO A 148 4.23 -11.11 6.24
N TYR A 149 5.51 -10.86 6.52
CA TYR A 149 6.25 -9.72 6.01
C TYR A 149 7.21 -10.10 4.90
N LYS A 150 7.73 -11.34 4.93
CA LYS A 150 8.54 -11.87 3.83
C LYS A 150 7.66 -12.28 2.67
N TYR A 151 8.09 -11.92 1.46
CA TYR A 151 7.36 -12.27 0.24
C TYR A 151 5.90 -11.79 0.25
N ASN A 152 5.61 -10.70 0.97
CA ASN A 152 4.26 -10.17 1.14
C ASN A 152 3.81 -9.37 -0.10
N LEU A 153 3.61 -10.08 -1.20
CA LEU A 153 3.24 -9.50 -2.48
C LEU A 153 2.22 -10.38 -3.18
N ALA A 154 1.26 -9.74 -3.85
CA ALA A 154 0.26 -10.42 -4.62
C ALA A 154 -0.21 -9.62 -5.83
N LEU A 155 -0.68 -10.34 -6.84
CA LEU A 155 -1.31 -9.82 -8.03
C LEU A 155 -2.80 -10.12 -8.01
N ILE A 156 -3.58 -9.16 -8.48
CA ILE A 156 -5.01 -9.31 -8.74
C ILE A 156 -5.24 -9.16 -10.24
N GLN A 157 -5.96 -10.11 -10.83
CA GLN A 157 -6.43 -10.04 -12.20
C GLN A 157 -7.82 -9.42 -12.23
N LEU A 158 -7.99 -8.43 -13.11
CA LEU A 158 -9.23 -7.69 -13.29
C LEU A 158 -10.14 -8.38 -14.32
N ASP A 159 -11.45 -8.21 -14.18
CA ASP A 159 -12.43 -8.79 -15.11
C ASP A 159 -12.39 -8.19 -16.53
N LYS A 160 -11.92 -6.95 -16.67
CA LYS A 160 -11.74 -6.26 -17.94
C LYS A 160 -10.50 -5.37 -17.91
N PRO A 161 -9.81 -5.19 -19.04
CA PRO A 161 -8.69 -4.27 -19.10
C PRO A 161 -9.11 -2.83 -18.75
N ILE A 162 -8.19 -2.11 -18.11
CA ILE A 162 -8.28 -0.67 -17.92
C ILE A 162 -7.76 0.02 -19.18
N ASN A 163 -8.42 1.10 -19.59
CA ASN A 163 -7.91 1.93 -20.68
C ASN A 163 -6.84 2.91 -20.16
N LEU A 164 -5.57 2.56 -20.40
CA LEU A 164 -4.40 3.37 -20.02
C LEU A 164 -4.14 4.56 -20.97
N THR A 165 -4.90 4.71 -22.06
CA THR A 165 -4.79 5.89 -22.94
C THR A 165 -5.49 7.12 -22.39
N THR A 166 -6.25 6.96 -21.30
CA THR A 166 -6.96 8.05 -20.63
C THR A 166 -6.12 8.61 -19.50
N PRO A 167 -6.21 9.92 -19.18
CA PRO A 167 -5.46 10.50 -18.06
C PRO A 167 -5.93 10.00 -16.68
N ILE A 168 -7.05 9.27 -16.64
CA ILE A 168 -7.74 8.79 -15.45
C ILE A 168 -6.94 7.69 -14.74
N VAL A 169 -6.27 6.83 -15.51
CA VAL A 169 -5.42 5.74 -15.01
C VAL A 169 -4.15 5.62 -15.84
N ALA A 170 -3.01 5.48 -15.17
CA ALA A 170 -1.73 5.19 -15.83
C ALA A 170 -1.08 3.93 -15.23
N GLU A 171 -0.22 3.30 -16.03
CA GLU A 171 0.64 2.22 -15.57
C GLU A 171 1.82 2.78 -14.77
N THR A 172 2.21 2.06 -13.72
CA THR A 172 3.38 2.45 -12.94
C THR A 172 4.67 1.99 -13.58
N PRO A 173 5.69 2.86 -13.66
CA PRO A 173 7.03 2.42 -13.98
C PRO A 173 7.62 1.70 -12.76
N LEU A 174 7.93 0.41 -12.95
CA LEU A 174 8.66 -0.41 -12.00
C LEU A 174 10.17 -0.24 -12.20
N PRO A 175 11.00 -0.35 -11.14
CA PRO A 175 12.45 -0.25 -11.26
C PRO A 175 13.01 -1.37 -12.13
N TYR A 176 13.94 -1.04 -13.02
CA TYR A 176 14.60 -2.02 -13.86
C TYR A 176 15.76 -2.72 -13.12
N ILE A 177 15.91 -4.04 -13.29
CA ILE A 177 17.11 -4.78 -12.88
C ILE A 177 17.99 -4.99 -14.10
N SER A 178 18.98 -4.12 -14.30
CA SER A 178 20.00 -4.35 -15.31
C SER A 178 21.07 -5.29 -14.74
N HIS A 179 21.02 -6.57 -15.11
CA HIS A 179 22.16 -7.48 -14.89
C HIS A 179 23.33 -7.20 -15.85
N TYR A 180 23.07 -6.50 -16.95
CA TYR A 180 24.06 -6.04 -17.92
C TYR A 180 23.62 -4.65 -18.41
N ARG A 181 24.45 -3.62 -18.19
CA ARG A 181 24.34 -2.36 -18.93
C ARG A 181 25.21 -2.48 -20.18
N PRO A 182 24.74 -2.98 -21.34
CA PRO A 182 25.41 -2.63 -22.57
C PRO A 182 25.22 -1.12 -22.75
N TYR A 183 26.31 -0.36 -22.58
CA TYR A 183 26.35 1.11 -22.64
C TYR A 183 25.76 1.74 -23.93
N CYS A 184 25.34 0.93 -24.90
CA CYS A 184 25.05 1.35 -26.28
C CYS A 184 23.56 1.28 -26.69
N LYS A 185 22.63 0.94 -25.79
CA LYS A 185 21.19 1.09 -26.09
C LYS A 185 20.56 2.15 -25.19
N GLU A 186 19.83 3.06 -25.82
CA GLU A 186 18.94 4.01 -25.16
C GLU A 186 17.76 3.28 -24.54
N TYR A 187 18.00 2.58 -23.45
CA TYR A 187 16.92 2.11 -22.61
C TYR A 187 16.37 3.32 -21.83
N SER A 188 15.07 3.57 -21.94
CA SER A 188 14.32 4.52 -21.11
C SER A 188 14.20 4.06 -19.65
N GLU A 189 14.98 3.06 -19.27
CA GLU A 189 14.90 2.26 -18.05
C GLU A 189 15.70 2.91 -16.94
N VAL A 190 15.15 2.84 -15.74
CA VAL A 190 15.61 3.63 -14.61
C VAL A 190 16.18 2.71 -13.54
N ASP A 191 17.46 2.88 -13.21
CA ASP A 191 18.16 2.08 -12.21
C ASP A 191 17.85 2.59 -10.80
N TYR A 192 17.76 1.67 -9.83
CA TYR A 192 17.59 1.98 -8.42
C TYR A 192 18.77 2.80 -7.85
N THR A 193 19.97 2.73 -8.45
CA THR A 193 21.10 3.59 -8.07
C THR A 193 20.81 5.07 -8.28
N ASP A 194 19.86 5.39 -9.16
CA ASP A 194 19.54 6.76 -9.56
C ASP A 194 18.34 7.31 -8.74
N VAL A 195 17.80 6.49 -7.83
CA VAL A 195 16.68 6.84 -6.94
C VAL A 195 17.15 7.81 -5.87
N TYR A 196 16.49 8.96 -5.79
CA TYR A 196 16.74 9.92 -4.73
C TYR A 196 16.01 9.48 -3.45
N MET A 197 16.71 8.77 -2.58
CA MET A 197 16.18 8.17 -1.34
C MET A 197 15.42 9.17 -0.44
N ASN A 198 15.75 10.45 -0.52
CA ASN A 198 15.10 11.51 0.28
C ASN A 198 13.89 12.15 -0.41
N HIS A 199 13.52 11.79 -1.64
CA HIS A 199 12.37 12.35 -2.36
C HIS A 199 11.40 11.25 -2.75
N CYS A 200 10.84 10.62 -1.72
CA CYS A 200 9.84 9.57 -1.87
C CYS A 200 8.52 10.00 -1.22
N PHE A 201 7.42 9.58 -1.83
CA PHE A 201 6.05 9.81 -1.39
C PHE A 201 5.34 8.47 -1.27
N PHE A 202 4.62 8.30 -0.18
CA PHE A 202 3.70 7.19 0.00
C PHE A 202 2.28 7.63 -0.34
N TYR A 203 1.50 6.74 -0.96
CA TYR A 203 0.09 6.95 -1.28
C TYR A 203 -0.77 5.84 -0.68
N GLY A 204 -1.88 6.22 -0.04
CA GLY A 204 -2.77 5.25 0.60
C GLY A 204 -4.12 5.84 1.04
N TYR A 205 -5.08 4.95 1.27
CA TYR A 205 -6.46 5.26 1.63
C TYR A 205 -6.79 5.00 3.11
N GLY A 206 -5.77 4.74 3.93
CA GLY A 206 -5.91 4.34 5.31
C GLY A 206 -6.79 5.31 6.11
N PRO A 207 -7.61 4.76 7.03
CA PRO A 207 -8.52 5.56 7.80
C PRO A 207 -7.74 6.52 8.70
N ASN A 208 -8.13 7.79 8.67
CA ASN A 208 -7.72 8.69 9.74
C ASN A 208 -8.79 8.63 10.84
N ARG A 209 -8.49 7.89 11.93
CA ARG A 209 -9.41 7.69 13.07
C ARG A 209 -9.98 8.97 13.69
N TYR A 210 -9.36 10.12 13.43
CA TYR A 210 -9.77 11.41 13.99
C TYR A 210 -10.39 12.33 12.95
N ASP A 211 -10.56 11.83 11.73
CA ASP A 211 -11.24 12.54 10.66
C ASP A 211 -12.43 11.69 10.17
N ASN A 212 -13.59 12.03 10.72
CA ASN A 212 -14.87 11.44 10.33
C ASN A 212 -15.13 11.54 8.83
N THR A 213 -14.57 12.54 8.15
CA THR A 213 -14.72 12.69 6.69
C THR A 213 -13.92 11.62 5.96
N THR A 214 -12.66 11.37 6.34
CA THR A 214 -11.85 10.29 5.74
C THR A 214 -12.52 8.93 5.89
N HIS A 215 -13.06 8.61 7.08
CA HIS A 215 -13.73 7.33 7.29
C HIS A 215 -14.91 7.09 6.35
N ARG A 216 -15.60 8.18 5.98
CA ARG A 216 -16.74 8.11 5.07
C ARG A 216 -16.27 8.06 3.63
N THR A 217 -15.44 8.98 3.18
CA THR A 217 -15.10 9.12 1.75
C THR A 217 -13.99 8.18 1.29
N GLY A 218 -13.11 7.78 2.21
CA GLY A 218 -11.88 7.06 1.90
C GLY A 218 -10.97 7.86 1.00
N ILE A 219 -10.75 9.17 1.26
CA ILE A 219 -9.93 10.03 0.38
C ILE A 219 -8.49 9.50 0.29
N LEU A 220 -7.95 9.45 -0.93
CA LEU A 220 -6.55 9.16 -1.18
C LEU A 220 -5.66 10.25 -0.58
N LYS A 221 -4.64 9.82 0.15
CA LYS A 221 -3.70 10.72 0.80
C LYS A 221 -2.29 10.44 0.35
N ARG A 222 -1.44 11.44 0.56
CA ARG A 222 0.01 11.32 0.38
C ARG A 222 0.79 11.95 1.51
N PHE A 223 1.97 11.41 1.76
CA PHE A 223 2.98 12.08 2.58
C PHE A 223 4.38 11.76 2.10
N HIS A 224 5.30 12.67 2.39
CA HIS A 224 6.72 12.47 2.16
C HIS A 224 7.25 11.41 3.13
N LEU A 225 7.92 10.39 2.62
CA LEU A 225 8.43 9.27 3.40
C LEU A 225 9.78 8.80 2.85
N PRO A 226 10.92 9.27 3.41
CA PRO A 226 12.23 8.97 2.86
C PRO A 226 12.64 7.51 3.13
N LEU A 227 13.37 6.93 2.18
CA LEU A 227 14.00 5.62 2.35
C LEU A 227 15.11 5.69 3.40
N LEU A 228 15.18 4.64 4.21
CA LEU A 228 16.23 4.43 5.20
C LEU A 228 17.21 3.38 4.70
N ASN A 229 18.46 3.45 5.18
CA ASN A 229 19.43 2.40 4.88
C ASN A 229 18.93 1.08 5.46
N SER A 230 18.83 0.03 4.66
CA SER A 230 18.31 -1.26 5.11
C SER A 230 19.08 -1.84 6.31
N ARG A 231 20.40 -1.58 6.43
CA ARG A 231 21.20 -1.96 7.61
C ARG A 231 20.73 -1.28 8.88
N TYR A 232 20.23 -0.05 8.77
CA TYR A 232 19.68 0.70 9.90
C TYR A 232 18.42 0.01 10.42
N CYS A 233 17.53 -0.44 9.54
CA CYS A 233 16.32 -1.13 9.97
C CYS A 233 16.63 -2.52 10.51
N ARG A 234 17.60 -3.25 9.93
CA ARG A 234 18.10 -4.51 10.49
C ARG A 234 18.72 -4.36 11.89
N TYR A 235 19.29 -3.21 12.20
CA TYR A 235 19.82 -2.94 13.54
C TYR A 235 18.70 -2.86 14.60
N PHE A 236 17.55 -2.29 14.25
CA PHE A 236 16.39 -2.18 15.15
C PHE A 236 15.45 -3.41 15.09
N ASP A 237 15.51 -4.15 13.99
CA ASP A 237 14.71 -5.34 13.75
C ASP A 237 15.58 -6.43 13.11
N ALA A 238 16.06 -7.35 13.96
CA ALA A 238 16.94 -8.43 13.53
C ALA A 238 16.29 -9.39 12.51
N THR A 239 14.96 -9.38 12.38
CA THR A 239 14.20 -10.23 11.46
C THR A 239 14.03 -9.60 10.08
N PHE A 240 14.39 -8.32 9.93
CA PHE A 240 14.26 -7.58 8.67
C PHE A 240 15.08 -8.20 7.54
N ASP A 241 14.39 -8.66 6.49
CA ASP A 241 15.04 -9.19 5.28
C ASP A 241 15.44 -8.06 4.32
N LEU A 242 16.75 -7.78 4.29
CA LEU A 242 17.36 -6.78 3.43
C LEU A 242 17.13 -7.01 1.93
N LYS A 243 16.79 -8.23 1.51
CA LYS A 243 16.61 -8.59 0.09
C LYS A 243 15.20 -8.30 -0.37
N SER A 244 14.21 -8.86 0.32
CA SER A 244 12.81 -8.76 -0.10
C SER A 244 12.15 -7.45 0.32
N ASN A 245 12.72 -6.74 1.31
CA ASN A 245 12.08 -5.59 1.92
C ASN A 245 12.91 -4.31 1.78
N LEU A 246 12.20 -3.20 1.63
CA LEU A 246 12.71 -1.85 1.82
C LEU A 246 12.22 -1.31 3.15
N CYS A 247 12.94 -0.32 3.65
CA CYS A 247 12.58 0.38 4.86
C CYS A 247 12.52 1.88 4.58
N ALA A 248 11.49 2.53 5.08
CA ALA A 248 11.32 3.96 5.01
C ALA A 248 10.88 4.49 6.38
N GLY A 249 11.06 5.79 6.60
CA GLY A 249 10.71 6.41 7.87
C GLY A 249 11.45 7.71 8.07
N HIS A 250 10.88 8.60 8.89
CA HIS A 250 11.57 9.81 9.28
C HIS A 250 12.66 9.50 10.31
N LYS A 251 13.87 10.04 10.10
CA LYS A 251 14.97 9.90 11.06
C LYS A 251 14.68 10.59 12.40
N ARG A 252 13.89 11.68 12.35
CA ARG A 252 13.51 12.44 13.53
C ARG A 252 12.72 11.54 14.47
N VAL A 253 13.20 11.48 15.70
CA VAL A 253 12.47 10.90 16.82
C VAL A 253 11.29 11.82 17.08
N THR A 254 10.08 11.29 17.01
CA THR A 254 8.90 12.08 17.36
C THR A 254 8.85 12.22 18.88
N ASN A 255 8.72 13.46 19.35
CA ASN A 255 8.37 13.70 20.76
C ASN A 255 7.02 13.03 21.05
N LYS A 256 6.72 12.74 22.32
CA LYS A 256 5.47 12.02 22.70
C LYS A 256 4.19 12.68 22.17
N ASP A 257 4.23 13.98 21.90
CA ASP A 257 3.09 14.78 21.42
C ASP A 257 3.07 14.98 19.89
N GLU A 258 4.08 14.53 19.14
CA GLU A 258 4.07 14.62 17.68
C GLU A 258 3.27 13.48 17.02
N LYS A 259 2.54 13.84 15.97
CA LYS A 259 1.81 12.87 15.14
C LYS A 259 2.82 12.03 14.36
N PHE A 260 2.68 10.71 14.43
CA PHE A 260 3.46 9.84 13.56
C PHE A 260 2.99 10.01 12.11
N LYS A 261 3.92 9.79 11.19
CA LYS A 261 3.63 9.66 9.76
C LYS A 261 4.09 8.28 9.35
N GLY A 262 3.13 7.38 9.19
CA GLY A 262 3.32 6.06 8.63
C GLY A 262 1.98 5.57 8.11
N PHE A 263 1.89 4.29 7.78
CA PHE A 263 0.68 3.73 7.20
C PHE A 263 0.05 2.66 8.11
N ILE A 264 -1.26 2.45 7.97
CA ILE A 264 -2.04 1.48 8.75
C ILE A 264 -3.04 0.72 7.84
N GLY A 265 -3.95 -0.08 8.38
CA GLY A 265 -4.96 -0.80 7.59
C GLY A 265 -5.63 0.05 6.51
N GLY A 266 -5.95 -0.54 5.37
CA GLY A 266 -6.42 0.20 4.19
C GLY A 266 -5.28 0.81 3.36
N ASP A 267 -4.15 1.19 3.96
CA ASP A 267 -2.96 1.64 3.22
C ASP A 267 -2.09 0.48 2.71
N PHE A 268 -2.18 -0.71 3.30
CA PHE A 268 -1.43 -1.88 2.86
C PHE A 268 -1.63 -2.13 1.36
N GLY A 269 -0.55 -2.46 0.66
CA GLY A 269 -0.55 -2.55 -0.80
C GLY A 269 -0.35 -1.22 -1.53
N GLY A 270 -0.29 -0.10 -0.79
CA GLY A 270 -0.03 1.23 -1.34
C GLY A 270 1.41 1.38 -1.86
N PRO A 271 1.63 2.17 -2.92
CA PRO A 271 2.96 2.36 -3.48
C PRO A 271 3.79 3.38 -2.70
N LEU A 272 5.05 3.04 -2.49
CA LEU A 272 6.11 4.00 -2.20
C LEU A 272 6.76 4.42 -3.51
N VAL A 273 6.63 5.69 -3.84
CA VAL A 273 7.06 6.26 -5.11
C VAL A 273 8.23 7.19 -4.86
N CYS A 274 9.37 6.94 -5.50
CA CYS A 274 10.55 7.80 -5.38
C CYS A 274 10.87 8.51 -6.68
N THR A 275 11.38 9.73 -6.54
CA THR A 275 11.92 10.52 -7.65
C THR A 275 13.22 9.89 -8.13
N VAL A 276 13.43 9.90 -9.43
CA VAL A 276 14.69 9.44 -10.03
C VAL A 276 15.38 10.57 -10.75
N ILE A 277 16.69 10.70 -10.50
CA ILE A 277 17.55 11.60 -11.24
C ILE A 277 17.74 11.04 -12.64
N ASN A 278 17.39 11.83 -13.64
CA ASN A 278 17.85 11.58 -15.00
C ASN A 278 19.37 11.84 -15.06
N VAL A 279 20.18 10.79 -15.14
CA VAL A 279 21.65 10.91 -15.17
C VAL A 279 22.19 11.70 -16.36
N ARG A 280 21.40 11.85 -17.44
CA ARG A 280 21.74 12.71 -18.59
C ARG A 280 21.37 14.17 -18.35
N ASN A 281 20.38 14.43 -17.49
CA ASN A 281 19.90 15.76 -17.15
C ASN A 281 19.55 15.82 -15.66
N PHE A 282 20.54 16.11 -14.81
CA PHE A 282 20.41 16.13 -13.35
C PHE A 282 19.32 17.05 -12.77
N LYS A 283 18.66 17.86 -13.62
CA LYS A 283 17.54 18.73 -13.25
C LYS A 283 16.17 18.12 -13.54
N ASP A 284 16.09 17.05 -14.33
CA ASP A 284 14.84 16.38 -14.65
C ASP A 284 14.47 15.38 -13.53
N VAL A 285 13.57 15.83 -12.67
CA VAL A 285 12.95 15.09 -11.57
C VAL A 285 11.52 14.64 -11.90
N SER A 286 11.12 14.70 -13.18
CA SER A 286 9.76 14.35 -13.59
C SER A 286 9.50 12.85 -13.46
N LYS A 287 10.55 12.02 -13.56
CA LYS A 287 10.44 10.57 -13.47
C LYS A 287 10.31 10.12 -12.03
N ARG A 288 9.32 9.26 -11.82
CA ARG A 288 9.00 8.63 -10.54
C ARG A 288 8.94 7.13 -10.73
N LEU A 289 9.34 6.35 -9.75
CA LEU A 289 9.27 4.89 -9.76
C LEU A 289 8.57 4.37 -8.51
N VAL A 290 7.79 3.31 -8.65
CA VAL A 290 7.30 2.55 -7.50
C VAL A 290 8.41 1.63 -7.02
N VAL A 291 9.06 2.01 -5.93
CA VAL A 291 10.19 1.23 -5.37
C VAL A 291 9.74 0.15 -4.40
N GLY A 292 8.55 0.30 -3.81
CA GLY A 292 8.06 -0.63 -2.80
C GLY A 292 6.54 -0.60 -2.64
N ILE A 293 6.00 -1.69 -2.09
CA ILE A 293 4.58 -1.86 -1.81
C ILE A 293 4.39 -2.01 -0.30
N ALA A 294 3.56 -1.17 0.32
CA ALA A 294 3.40 -1.07 1.77
C ALA A 294 2.98 -2.40 2.39
N SER A 295 3.84 -2.94 3.25
CA SER A 295 3.74 -4.29 3.80
C SER A 295 3.38 -4.26 5.29
N MET A 296 4.16 -3.55 6.10
CA MET A 296 3.95 -3.43 7.54
C MET A 296 4.53 -2.14 8.09
N SER A 297 4.06 -1.72 9.26
CA SER A 297 4.66 -0.64 10.03
C SER A 297 5.06 -1.18 11.41
N ALA A 298 6.21 -0.75 11.92
CA ALA A 298 6.76 -1.19 13.20
C ALA A 298 7.14 0.01 14.07
N LEU A 299 6.60 0.07 15.28
CA LEU A 299 6.96 1.03 16.29
C LEU A 299 8.03 0.43 17.21
N VAL A 300 9.20 1.05 17.25
CA VAL A 300 10.33 0.60 18.05
C VAL A 300 10.58 1.57 19.18
N THR A 301 10.68 1.06 20.40
CA THR A 301 11.09 1.85 21.57
C THR A 301 12.61 1.86 21.68
N LEU A 302 13.19 3.05 21.59
CA LEU A 302 14.63 3.31 21.72
C LEU A 302 15.08 3.28 23.19
N PRO A 303 16.39 3.16 23.47
CA PRO A 303 16.92 3.13 24.84
C PRO A 303 16.57 4.36 25.69
N ASP A 304 16.35 5.51 25.06
CA ASP A 304 15.92 6.77 25.70
C ASP A 304 14.39 6.86 25.89
N HIS A 305 13.67 5.74 25.73
CA HIS A 305 12.21 5.62 25.75
C HIS A 305 11.47 6.41 24.67
N SER A 306 12.20 6.97 23.70
CA SER A 306 11.58 7.56 22.55
C SER A 306 11.05 6.48 21.60
N LEU A 307 10.04 6.85 20.82
CA LEU A 307 9.37 5.94 19.90
C LEU A 307 9.78 6.30 18.48
N ARG A 308 10.07 5.28 17.68
CA ARG A 308 10.36 5.45 16.25
C ARG A 308 9.47 4.53 15.43
N LEU A 309 8.82 5.11 14.43
CA LEU A 309 8.05 4.35 13.45
C LEU A 309 8.93 4.03 12.26
N PHE A 310 8.95 2.76 11.88
CA PHE A 310 9.52 2.24 10.65
C PHE A 310 8.41 1.69 9.77
N ASP A 311 8.48 2.01 8.48
CA ASP A 311 7.54 1.54 7.48
C ASP A 311 8.29 0.59 6.55
N TYR A 312 7.85 -0.66 6.45
CA TYR A 312 8.46 -1.67 5.60
C TYR A 312 7.63 -1.93 4.35
N PHE A 313 8.33 -2.11 3.25
CA PHE A 313 7.74 -2.29 1.93
C PHE A 313 8.30 -3.55 1.27
N SER A 314 7.46 -4.30 0.58
CA SER A 314 7.92 -5.33 -0.34
C SER A 314 8.65 -4.66 -1.51
N SER A 315 9.91 -5.03 -1.76
CA SER A 315 10.78 -4.43 -2.78
C SER A 315 10.32 -4.80 -4.18
N THR A 316 9.80 -3.83 -4.95
CA THR A 316 9.38 -4.10 -6.34
C THR A 316 10.55 -4.50 -7.22
N ARG A 317 11.76 -4.00 -6.92
CA ARG A 317 13.00 -4.44 -7.57
C ARG A 317 13.25 -5.91 -7.33
N PHE A 318 13.16 -6.40 -6.10
CA PHE A 318 13.44 -7.81 -5.80
C PHE A 318 12.40 -8.74 -6.44
N PHE A 319 11.15 -8.30 -6.52
CA PHE A 319 10.04 -9.07 -7.06
C PHE A 319 9.79 -8.90 -8.55
N ARG A 320 10.62 -8.13 -9.26
CA ARG A 320 10.33 -7.72 -10.62
C ARG A 320 10.08 -8.89 -11.56
N ASP A 321 11.00 -9.85 -11.62
CA ASP A 321 10.88 -11.00 -12.52
C ASP A 321 9.59 -11.76 -12.24
N TRP A 322 9.21 -11.90 -10.97
CA TRP A 322 7.94 -12.53 -10.58
C TRP A 322 6.72 -11.70 -10.99
N ILE A 323 6.79 -10.37 -10.95
CA ILE A 323 5.71 -9.49 -11.39
C ILE A 323 5.52 -9.60 -12.92
N GLU A 324 6.60 -9.42 -13.68
CA GLU A 324 6.59 -9.41 -15.16
C GLU A 324 6.17 -10.76 -15.74
N ASP A 325 6.76 -11.84 -15.23
CA ASP A 325 6.44 -13.21 -15.62
C ASP A 325 4.95 -13.55 -15.49
N LEU A 326 4.25 -12.94 -14.53
CA LEU A 326 2.83 -13.18 -14.30
C LEU A 326 1.92 -12.21 -15.05
N SER A 327 2.36 -10.97 -15.27
CA SER A 327 1.59 -10.02 -16.06
C SER A 327 1.67 -10.28 -17.56
N ASP A 328 2.78 -10.84 -18.06
CA ASP A 328 3.01 -11.03 -19.50
C ASP A 328 2.50 -12.37 -20.04
N ARG A 329 2.55 -13.46 -19.24
CA ARG A 329 2.05 -14.79 -19.65
C ARG A 329 0.58 -14.81 -20.11
N ASN A 330 -0.21 -13.80 -19.74
CA ASN A 330 -1.63 -13.66 -20.08
C ASN A 330 -1.90 -12.47 -21.02
N ARG A 331 -0.87 -11.92 -21.68
CA ARG A 331 -1.01 -10.97 -22.80
C ARG A 331 -1.11 -11.68 -24.16
N LEU A 332 -0.71 -12.95 -24.22
CA LEU A 332 -0.92 -13.89 -25.33
C LEU A 332 -2.26 -14.59 -25.15
#